data_AF-A0A7S0X418-F1
#
_entry.id   AF-A0A7S0X418-F1
#
_cell.length_a   1.000
_cell.length_b   1.000
_cell.length_c   1.000
_cell.angle_alpha   90.00
_cell.angle_beta   90.00
_cell.angle_gamma   90.00
#
_symmetry.space_group_name_H-M   'P 1'
#
loop_
_entity.id
_entity.type
_entity.pdbx_description
1 polymer ?
#
loop_
_entity_poly.entity_id
_entity_poly.type
_entity_poly.pdbx_seq_one_letter_code
_entity_poly.pdbx_strand_id
1 'polypeptide(L)'
;MCTPPHLSPPSVSQQVLAAGMSRKKWSEVDAMASLVARVVRESGADAVVDVGSGKGALAHVLAFRHGVRVVAVDTQAPLIRHANARAARLTHKLSKLRTGVGTNDNREGVHYGRTVRRERGKPCNP
;
A
#
# COMPACT_ATOMS: atom_id res chain seq x y z
N MET A 1 -6.62 27.04 2.59
CA MET A 1 -6.10 25.71 3.04
C MET A 1 -5.69 24.95 1.79
N CYS A 2 -4.38 24.74 1.56
CA CYS A 2 -3.89 24.01 0.39
C CYS A 2 -4.02 22.50 0.63
N THR A 3 -4.95 21.86 -0.06
CA THR A 3 -4.97 20.40 -0.21
C THR A 3 -3.80 19.98 -1.13
N PRO A 4 -2.94 19.03 -0.73
CA PRO A 4 -1.88 18.54 -1.61
C PRO A 4 -2.47 17.87 -2.86
N PRO A 5 -1.77 17.96 -4.02
CA PRO A 5 -2.27 17.46 -5.29
C PRO A 5 -2.49 15.95 -5.22
N HIS A 6 -3.70 15.55 -5.58
CA HIS A 6 -4.13 14.17 -5.76
C HIS A 6 -3.19 13.45 -6.74
N LEU A 7 -2.27 12.65 -6.19
CA LEU A 7 -1.68 11.55 -6.92
C LEU A 7 -2.79 10.51 -7.09
N SER A 8 -3.20 10.27 -8.33
CA SER A 8 -4.05 9.13 -8.65
C SER A 8 -3.38 7.88 -8.07
N PRO A 9 -4.07 7.13 -7.19
CA PRO A 9 -3.47 5.96 -6.60
C PRO A 9 -3.11 4.99 -7.73
N PRO A 10 -1.99 4.27 -7.63
CA PRO A 10 -1.60 3.30 -8.64
C PRO A 10 -2.70 2.24 -8.77
N SER A 11 -3.59 2.33 -9.76
CA SER A 11 -4.83 1.56 -9.75
C SER A 11 -4.64 0.19 -10.41
N VAL A 12 -4.23 -0.78 -9.60
CA VAL A 12 -4.43 -2.19 -9.98
C VAL A 12 -5.93 -2.46 -9.99
N SER A 13 -6.44 -3.16 -11.01
CA SER A 13 -7.88 -3.40 -11.15
C SER A 13 -8.45 -4.18 -9.95
N GLN A 14 -9.70 -3.88 -9.61
CA GLN A 14 -10.43 -4.56 -8.52
C GLN A 14 -10.39 -6.09 -8.67
N GLN A 15 -10.57 -6.61 -9.88
CA GLN A 15 -10.54 -8.06 -10.14
C GLN A 15 -9.20 -8.69 -9.74
N VAL A 16 -8.09 -8.00 -10.01
CA VAL A 16 -6.75 -8.45 -9.64
C VAL A 16 -6.56 -8.38 -8.13
N LEU A 17 -7.04 -7.33 -7.47
CA LEU A 17 -6.97 -7.18 -6.01
C LEU A 17 -7.87 -8.16 -5.26
N ALA A 18 -9.04 -8.49 -5.79
CA ALA A 18 -9.99 -9.45 -5.24
C ALA A 18 -9.60 -10.91 -5.52
N ALA A 19 -8.66 -11.17 -6.43
CA ALA A 19 -8.27 -12.53 -6.81
C ALA A 19 -7.84 -13.37 -5.59
N GLY A 20 -8.52 -14.50 -5.36
CA GLY A 20 -8.28 -15.36 -4.20
C GLY A 20 -9.01 -14.95 -2.91
N MET A 21 -9.94 -13.99 -2.99
CA MET A 21 -10.87 -13.65 -1.91
C MET A 21 -12.29 -14.06 -2.28
N SER A 22 -13.08 -14.49 -1.30
CA SER A 22 -14.52 -14.63 -1.50
C SER A 22 -15.16 -13.25 -1.65
N ARG A 23 -16.35 -13.20 -2.26
CA ARG A 23 -17.11 -11.94 -2.43
C ARG A 23 -17.36 -11.24 -1.08
N LYS A 24 -17.74 -12.01 -0.04
CA LYS A 24 -17.95 -11.50 1.32
C LYS A 24 -16.66 -10.87 1.87
N LYS A 25 -15.56 -11.60 1.81
CA LYS A 25 -14.26 -11.12 2.31
C LYS A 25 -13.79 -9.86 1.57
N TRP A 26 -13.97 -9.81 0.25
CA TRP A 26 -13.67 -8.62 -0.54
C TRP A 26 -14.48 -7.41 -0.06
N SER A 27 -15.79 -7.56 0.12
CA SER A 27 -16.66 -6.45 0.55
C SER A 27 -16.23 -5.87 1.91
N GLU A 28 -15.91 -6.74 2.87
CA GLU A 28 -15.44 -6.33 4.21
C GLU A 28 -14.10 -5.59 4.11
N VAL A 29 -13.16 -6.14 3.34
CA VAL A 29 -11.83 -5.53 3.14
C VAL A 29 -11.94 -4.19 2.43
N ASP A 30 -12.79 -4.05 1.41
CA ASP A 30 -12.93 -2.84 0.63
C ASP A 30 -13.56 -1.68 1.44
N ALA A 31 -14.57 -2.01 2.25
CA ALA A 31 -15.19 -1.06 3.17
C ALA A 31 -14.18 -0.55 4.20
N MET A 32 -13.42 -1.47 4.82
CA MET A 32 -12.39 -1.11 5.79
C MET A 32 -11.25 -0.29 5.15
N ALA A 33 -10.77 -0.69 3.98
CA ALA A 33 -9.71 0.03 3.28
C ALA A 33 -10.12 1.47 2.93
N SER A 34 -11.37 1.66 2.50
CA SER A 34 -11.93 2.98 2.19
C SER A 34 -12.00 3.86 3.43
N LEU A 35 -12.46 3.30 4.57
CA LEU A 35 -12.51 4.01 5.85
C LEU A 35 -11.11 4.41 6.33
N VAL A 36 -10.17 3.47 6.37
CA VAL A 36 -8.79 3.74 6.81
C VAL A 36 -8.13 4.77 5.91
N ALA A 37 -8.30 4.68 4.59
CA ALA A 37 -7.73 5.65 3.66
C ALA A 37 -8.32 7.07 3.86
N ARG A 38 -9.59 7.17 4.28
CA ARG A 38 -10.19 8.46 4.67
C ARG A 38 -9.55 9.00 5.95
N VAL A 39 -9.43 8.17 6.99
CA VAL A 39 -8.79 8.54 8.26
C VAL A 39 -7.35 9.01 8.05
N VAL A 40 -6.56 8.30 7.23
CA VAL A 40 -5.18 8.69 6.88
C VAL A 40 -5.14 10.09 6.24
N ARG A 41 -6.07 10.39 5.32
CA ARG A 41 -6.14 11.72 4.68
C ARG A 41 -6.54 12.83 5.66
N GLU A 42 -7.52 12.56 6.52
CA GLU A 42 -8.03 13.54 7.49
C GLU A 42 -7.04 13.81 8.62
N SER A 43 -6.29 12.79 9.07
CA SER A 43 -5.28 12.90 10.13
C SER A 43 -3.92 13.40 9.66
N GLY A 44 -3.64 13.36 8.34
CA GLY A 44 -2.31 13.62 7.80
C GLY A 44 -1.29 12.53 8.13
N ALA A 45 -1.74 11.32 8.47
CA ALA A 45 -0.85 10.22 8.83
C ALA A 45 0.04 9.80 7.64
N ASP A 46 1.32 9.57 7.94
CA ASP A 46 2.33 9.18 6.96
C ASP A 46 2.22 7.73 6.48
N ALA A 47 1.78 6.84 7.37
CA ALA A 47 1.72 5.40 7.15
C ALA A 47 0.75 4.72 8.12
N VAL A 48 0.32 3.50 7.77
CA VAL A 48 -0.53 2.62 8.59
C VAL A 48 0.28 1.39 9.00
N VAL A 49 0.09 0.93 10.25
CA VAL A 49 0.59 -0.37 10.70
C VAL A 49 -0.59 -1.33 10.84
N ASP A 50 -0.60 -2.40 10.04
CA ASP A 50 -1.63 -3.43 10.03
C ASP A 50 -1.12 -4.65 10.83
N VAL A 51 -1.58 -4.79 12.08
CA VAL A 51 -1.14 -5.84 13.03
C VAL A 51 -2.09 -7.03 12.94
N GLY A 52 -1.55 -8.24 12.71
CA GLY A 52 -2.38 -9.42 12.43
C GLY A 52 -2.86 -9.45 10.98
N SER A 53 -2.04 -8.92 10.07
CA SER A 53 -2.37 -8.72 8.66
C SER A 53 -2.64 -10.02 7.87
N GLY A 54 -2.26 -11.18 8.40
CA GLY A 54 -2.37 -12.47 7.75
C GLY A 54 -1.72 -12.48 6.37
N LYS A 55 -2.54 -12.73 5.33
CA LYS A 55 -2.09 -12.73 3.93
C LYS A 55 -2.00 -11.33 3.31
N GLY A 56 -2.17 -10.27 4.11
CA GLY A 56 -2.04 -8.87 3.68
C GLY A 56 -3.21 -8.34 2.86
N ALA A 57 -4.42 -8.92 2.98
CA ALA A 57 -5.57 -8.54 2.15
C ALA A 57 -5.90 -7.04 2.25
N LEU A 58 -6.03 -6.51 3.47
CA LEU A 58 -6.27 -5.09 3.72
C LEU A 58 -5.07 -4.24 3.29
N ALA A 59 -3.86 -4.61 3.71
CA ALA A 59 -2.63 -3.92 3.31
C ALA A 59 -2.46 -3.80 1.78
N HIS A 60 -2.81 -4.83 1.01
CA HIS A 60 -2.74 -4.76 -0.46
C HIS A 60 -3.76 -3.79 -1.04
N VAL A 61 -5.01 -3.80 -0.56
CA VAL A 61 -6.01 -2.85 -1.06
C VAL A 61 -5.63 -1.41 -0.68
N LEU A 62 -5.18 -1.18 0.55
CA LEU A 62 -4.68 0.13 0.98
C LEU A 62 -3.54 0.64 0.09
N ALA A 63 -2.53 -0.19 -0.17
CA ALA A 63 -1.37 0.20 -0.96
C ALA A 63 -1.70 0.39 -2.45
N PHE A 64 -2.38 -0.58 -3.08
CA PHE A 64 -2.56 -0.67 -4.53
C PHE A 64 -3.91 -0.14 -5.04
N ARG A 65 -4.84 0.27 -4.17
CA ARG A 65 -6.08 0.97 -4.57
C ARG A 65 -6.14 2.38 -4.01
N HIS A 66 -5.64 2.59 -2.79
CA HIS A 66 -5.74 3.88 -2.12
C HIS A 66 -4.42 4.65 -2.02
N GLY A 67 -3.28 4.05 -2.43
CA GLY A 67 -1.97 4.70 -2.39
C GLY A 67 -1.43 4.93 -0.98
N VAL A 68 -1.95 4.22 0.01
CA VAL A 68 -1.56 4.37 1.43
C VAL A 68 -0.28 3.57 1.68
N ARG A 69 0.70 4.18 2.36
CA ARG A 69 1.89 3.45 2.85
C ARG A 69 1.47 2.56 4.02
N VAL A 70 1.73 1.26 3.92
CA VAL A 70 1.34 0.29 4.96
C VAL A 70 2.52 -0.61 5.33
N VAL A 71 2.70 -0.83 6.63
CA VAL A 71 3.56 -1.89 7.18
C VAL A 71 2.65 -3.00 7.72
N ALA A 72 2.66 -4.15 7.06
CA ALA A 72 1.87 -5.30 7.44
C ALA A 72 2.69 -6.26 8.31
N VAL A 73 2.19 -6.56 9.51
CA VAL A 73 2.85 -7.42 10.50
C VAL A 73 1.97 -8.61 10.81
N ASP A 74 2.60 -9.79 10.94
CA ASP A 74 1.95 -11.02 11.41
C ASP A 74 3.01 -11.86 12.14
N THR A 75 2.59 -12.81 12.97
CA THR A 75 3.50 -13.71 13.69
C THR A 75 3.77 -15.01 12.91
N GLN A 76 2.95 -15.33 11.92
CA GLN A 76 3.07 -16.57 11.16
C GLN A 76 3.85 -16.36 9.85
N ALA A 77 5.10 -16.86 9.83
CA ALA A 77 5.98 -16.76 8.67
C ALA A 77 5.36 -17.24 7.33
N PRO A 78 4.56 -18.32 7.26
CA PRO A 78 3.90 -18.71 6.01
C PRO A 78 2.94 -17.62 5.48
N LEU A 79 2.18 -16.97 6.36
CA LEU A 79 1.24 -15.92 5.96
C LEU A 79 1.96 -14.69 5.42
N ILE A 80 3.04 -14.28 6.08
CA ILE A 80 3.92 -13.19 5.63
C ILE A 80 4.54 -13.51 4.26
N ARG A 81 5.02 -14.75 4.04
CA ARG A 81 5.53 -15.16 2.72
C ARG A 81 4.47 -15.06 1.63
N HIS A 82 3.24 -15.50 1.90
CA HIS A 82 2.13 -15.35 0.96
C HIS A 82 1.80 -13.87 0.67
N ALA A 83 1.77 -13.03 1.72
CA ALA A 83 1.52 -11.60 1.60
C ALA A 83 2.58 -10.91 0.73
N ASN A 84 3.87 -11.17 1.02
CA ASN A 84 5.01 -10.62 0.28
C ASN A 84 5.02 -11.06 -1.18
N ALA A 85 4.82 -12.36 -1.44
CA ALA A 85 4.78 -12.88 -2.80
C ALA A 85 3.63 -12.25 -3.61
N ARG A 86 2.47 -12.01 -2.98
CA ARG A 86 1.35 -11.32 -3.61
C ARG A 86 1.67 -9.85 -3.88
N ALA A 87 2.24 -9.14 -2.90
CA ALA A 87 2.65 -7.75 -3.08
C ALA A 87 3.64 -7.60 -4.24
N ALA A 88 4.66 -8.46 -4.33
CA ALA A 88 5.63 -8.47 -5.43
C ALA A 88 4.95 -8.63 -6.80
N ARG A 89 3.98 -9.56 -6.92
CA ARG A 89 3.21 -9.73 -8.17
C ARG A 89 2.37 -8.50 -8.51
N LEU A 90 1.75 -7.86 -7.53
CA LEU A 90 0.95 -6.65 -7.74
C LEU A 90 1.83 -5.47 -8.17
N THR A 91 2.99 -5.28 -7.53
CA THR A 91 3.99 -4.28 -7.94
C THR A 91 4.48 -4.51 -9.37
N HIS A 92 4.77 -5.76 -9.75
CA HIS A 92 5.19 -6.10 -11.12
C HIS A 92 4.11 -5.83 -12.15
N LYS A 93 2.84 -6.16 -11.85
CA LYS A 93 1.71 -5.83 -12.73
C LYS A 93 1.58 -4.32 -12.90
N LEU A 94 1.70 -3.56 -11.81
CA LEU A 94 1.62 -2.12 -11.82
C LEU A 94 2.77 -1.48 -12.62
N SER A 95 4.01 -1.96 -12.49
CA SER A 95 5.14 -1.43 -13.26
C SER A 95 4.98 -1.66 -14.77
N LYS A 96 4.41 -2.80 -15.18
CA LYS A 96 4.04 -3.06 -16.58
C LYS A 96 2.96 -2.11 -17.11
N LEU A 97 1.99 -1.71 -16.28
CA LEU A 97 0.98 -0.72 -16.67
C LEU A 97 1.60 0.68 -16.84
N ARG A 98 2.61 1.03 -16.03
CA ARG A 98 3.28 2.33 -16.07
C ARG A 98 4.29 2.45 -17.21
N THR A 99 4.96 1.37 -17.58
CA THR A 99 5.96 1.36 -18.68
C THR A 99 5.35 1.49 -20.08
N GLY A 100 4.03 1.36 -20.23
CA GLY A 100 3.30 1.72 -21.46
C GLY A 100 2.97 3.22 -21.60
N VAL A 101 3.21 4.02 -20.55
CA VAL A 101 3.01 5.48 -20.54
C VAL A 101 4.35 6.13 -20.23
N GLY A 102 5.06 6.55 -21.28
CA GLY A 102 6.39 7.16 -21.13
C GLY A 102 6.33 8.44 -20.29
N THR A 103 6.83 8.40 -19.06
CA THR A 103 7.31 9.57 -18.32
C THR A 103 8.43 9.13 -17.36
N ASN A 104 9.53 9.88 -17.39
CA ASN A 104 10.64 9.79 -16.45
C ASN A 104 10.15 10.21 -15.06
N ASP A 105 10.06 9.28 -14.11
CA ASP A 105 9.76 9.62 -12.72
C ASP A 105 10.68 8.78 -11.80
N ASN A 106 11.70 9.46 -11.27
CA ASN A 106 12.69 8.94 -10.32
C ASN A 106 12.06 8.67 -8.94
N ARG A 107 11.06 7.78 -8.86
CA ARG A 107 10.48 7.36 -7.58
C ARG A 107 10.91 5.94 -7.27
N GLU A 108 11.81 5.86 -6.31
CA GLU A 108 12.21 4.65 -5.60
C GLU A 108 10.99 3.79 -5.29
N GLY A 109 11.12 2.51 -5.64
CA GLY A 109 10.01 1.55 -5.67
C GLY A 109 9.25 1.44 -4.36
N VAL A 110 7.98 1.05 -4.47
CA VAL A 110 7.12 0.68 -3.34
C VAL A 110 7.78 -0.48 -2.58
N HIS A 111 8.51 -0.15 -1.50
CA HIS A 111 9.20 -1.11 -0.67
C HIS A 111 8.21 -1.78 0.30
N TYR A 112 7.77 -2.98 -0.04
CA TYR A 112 7.18 -3.89 0.92
C TYR A 112 8.32 -4.37 1.85
N GLY A 113 8.38 -3.81 3.07
CA GLY A 113 9.23 -4.31 4.15
C GLY A 113 10.76 -4.18 3.96
N ARG A 114 11.29 -3.00 3.60
CA ARG A 114 12.67 -2.66 3.97
C ARG A 114 12.65 -1.91 5.30
N THR A 115 13.36 -2.42 6.30
CA THR A 115 13.75 -1.66 7.48
C THR A 115 14.45 -0.38 7.03
N VAL A 116 13.74 0.75 7.14
CA VAL A 116 14.34 2.06 6.88
C VAL A 116 15.22 2.36 8.10
N ARG A 117 16.54 2.12 7.98
CA ARG A 117 17.49 2.77 8.88
C ARG A 117 17.30 4.26 8.66
N ARG A 118 16.81 4.97 9.69
CA ARG A 118 16.74 6.43 9.71
C ARG A 118 18.13 6.98 9.42
N GLU A 119 18.31 7.62 8.27
CA GLU A 119 19.34 8.64 8.16
C GLU A 119 18.91 9.80 9.07
N ARG A 120 19.79 10.17 10.00
CA ARG A 120 19.56 11.25 10.95
C ARG A 120 19.49 12.56 10.15
N GLY A 121 18.27 13.06 9.93
CA GLY A 121 18.05 14.41 9.42
C GLY A 121 18.70 15.44 10.34
N LYS A 122 19.38 16.43 9.75
CA LYS A 122 20.04 17.53 10.47
C LYS A 122 19.03 18.33 11.30
N PRO A 123 19.40 18.82 12.49
CA PRO A 123 18.51 19.61 13.32
C PRO A 123 18.21 20.95 12.66
N CYS A 124 16.94 21.37 12.70
CA CYS A 124 16.55 22.73 12.35
C CYS A 124 17.12 23.70 13.39
N ASN A 125 17.76 24.77 12.92
CA ASN A 125 18.26 25.84 13.79
C ASN A 125 17.11 26.78 14.21
N PRO A 126 17.25 27.45 15.37
CA PRO A 126 16.17 28.23 16.02
C PRO A 126 15.74 29.46 15.23
#